data_AF-A0A940AA32-F1
#
_entry.id   AF-A0A940AA32-F1
#
_cell.length_a   1.000
_cell.length_b   1.000
_cell.length_c   1.000
_cell.angle_alpha   90.00
_cell.angle_beta   90.00
_cell.angle_gamma   90.00
#
_symmetry.space_group_name_H-M   'P 1'
#
loop_
_entity.id
_entity.type
_entity.pdbx_description
1 polymer ?
#
loop_
_entity_poly.entity_id
_entity_poly.type
_entity_poly.pdbx_seq_one_letter_code
_entity_poly.pdbx_strand_id
1 'polypeptide(L)'
;MYDAYLKYNHIPLGAILDRIRTKEHLSQRELALRSGIPYQRINDFIANRRRISPENSLRLEKALGIDFQCFFYQAQTNYDIYIATKQHSEQPSPDRSKFRKTLFWDTDFDALDWQHNSEWIIQRVFDYGNATEIKEAIRFYGRKKIIDVLRSVKDPWNEKIRNINIKKYLKDDIKN
;
A
#
# COMPACT_ATOMS: atom_id res chain seq x y z
N MET A 1 -5.46 -15.09 3.95
CA MET A 1 -6.71 -14.65 3.30
C MET A 1 -6.42 -13.31 2.61
N TYR A 2 -6.97 -13.09 1.41
CA TYR A 2 -6.63 -11.93 0.56
C TYR A 2 -7.50 -10.69 0.81
N ASP A 3 -8.56 -10.85 1.59
CA ASP A 3 -9.49 -9.82 2.09
C ASP A 3 -8.79 -8.56 2.65
N ALA A 4 -7.61 -8.70 3.25
CA ALA A 4 -6.81 -7.58 3.72
C ALA A 4 -6.52 -6.53 2.62
N TYR A 5 -6.45 -6.93 1.35
CA TYR A 5 -6.24 -6.01 0.22
C TYR A 5 -7.37 -4.99 0.06
N LEU A 6 -8.60 -5.31 0.48
CA LEU A 6 -9.73 -4.38 0.38
C LEU A 6 -9.59 -3.14 1.27
N LYS A 7 -8.74 -3.23 2.30
CA LYS A 7 -8.40 -2.09 3.18
C LYS A 7 -7.53 -1.05 2.45
N TYR A 8 -6.81 -1.45 1.41
CA TYR A 8 -5.91 -0.58 0.66
C TYR A 8 -6.57 -0.07 -0.62
N ASN A 9 -7.59 0.78 -0.45
CA ASN A 9 -8.37 1.38 -1.52
C ASN A 9 -7.55 2.11 -2.60
N HIS A 10 -6.40 2.68 -2.27
CA HIS A 10 -5.51 3.38 -3.20
C HIS A 10 -4.73 2.44 -4.15
N ILE A 11 -4.76 1.13 -3.94
CA ILE A 11 -4.08 0.17 -4.80
C ILE A 11 -5.04 -0.27 -5.92
N PRO A 12 -4.67 -0.11 -7.20
CA PRO A 12 -5.52 -0.50 -8.30
C PRO A 12 -5.69 -2.02 -8.39
N LEU A 13 -6.86 -2.45 -8.87
CA LEU A 13 -7.22 -3.85 -9.11
C LEU A 13 -6.08 -4.65 -9.76
N GLY A 14 -5.53 -4.13 -10.86
CA GLY A 14 -4.56 -4.85 -11.68
C GLY A 14 -3.29 -5.22 -10.91
N ALA A 15 -2.84 -4.35 -10.00
CA ALA A 15 -1.69 -4.62 -9.14
C ALA A 15 -1.99 -5.71 -8.11
N ILE A 16 -3.20 -5.69 -7.52
CA ILE A 16 -3.66 -6.72 -6.58
C ILE A 16 -3.75 -8.08 -7.30
N LEU A 17 -4.38 -8.11 -8.47
CA LEU A 17 -4.55 -9.31 -9.28
C LEU A 17 -3.19 -9.91 -9.68
N ASP A 18 -2.26 -9.08 -10.14
CA ASP A 18 -0.94 -9.55 -10.57
C ASP A 18 -0.10 -10.09 -9.40
N ARG A 19 -0.20 -9.43 -8.24
CA ARG A 19 0.46 -9.87 -7.00
C ARG A 19 -0.08 -11.22 -6.52
N ILE A 20 -1.40 -11.38 -6.47
CA ILE A 20 -2.04 -12.62 -6.03
C ILE A 20 -1.72 -13.75 -7.00
N ARG A 21 -1.91 -13.55 -8.31
CA ARG A 21 -1.60 -14.54 -9.35
C ARG A 21 -0.15 -15.04 -9.25
N THR A 22 0.80 -14.12 -9.05
CA THR A 22 2.23 -14.46 -8.93
C THR A 22 2.51 -15.24 -7.65
N LYS A 23 1.86 -14.87 -6.53
CA LYS A 23 1.98 -15.59 -5.26
C LYS A 23 1.38 -17.01 -5.34
N GLU A 24 0.31 -17.18 -6.11
CA GLU A 24 -0.28 -18.49 -6.43
C GLU A 24 0.47 -19.24 -7.54
N HIS A 25 1.63 -18.73 -7.99
CA HIS A 25 2.47 -19.34 -9.03
C HIS A 25 1.76 -19.58 -10.37
N LEU A 26 0.70 -18.82 -10.68
CA LEU A 26 -0.02 -18.93 -11.94
C LEU A 26 0.56 -17.98 -12.97
N SER A 27 0.65 -18.40 -14.23
CA SER A 27 0.86 -17.46 -15.35
C SER A 27 -0.45 -16.75 -15.72
N GLN A 28 -0.40 -15.64 -16.47
CA GLN A 28 -1.62 -15.02 -16.99
C GLN A 28 -2.41 -15.96 -17.92
N ARG A 29 -1.70 -16.82 -18.67
CA ARG A 29 -2.30 -17.86 -19.53
C ARG A 29 -3.00 -18.94 -18.73
N GLU A 30 -2.36 -19.39 -17.64
CA GLU A 30 -2.93 -20.39 -16.75
C GLU A 30 -4.18 -19.84 -16.04
N LEU A 31 -4.11 -18.58 -15.56
CA LEU A 31 -5.26 -17.92 -14.95
C LEU A 31 -6.43 -17.76 -15.94
N ALA A 32 -6.13 -17.41 -17.20
CA ALA A 32 -7.10 -17.34 -18.28
C ALA A 32 -7.79 -18.70 -18.50
N LEU A 33 -7.01 -19.79 -18.56
CA LEU A 33 -7.52 -21.15 -18.73
C LEU A 33 -8.45 -21.55 -17.57
N ARG A 34 -8.01 -21.35 -16.32
CA ARG A 34 -8.78 -21.74 -15.12
C ARG A 34 -10.07 -20.94 -14.93
N SER A 35 -10.03 -19.64 -15.22
CA SER A 35 -11.20 -18.77 -15.10
C SER A 35 -12.13 -18.85 -16.32
N GLY A 36 -11.65 -19.38 -17.44
CA GLY A 36 -12.28 -19.33 -18.76
C GLY A 36 -12.41 -17.91 -19.34
N ILE A 37 -11.66 -16.95 -18.78
CA ILE A 37 -11.62 -15.57 -19.26
C ILE A 37 -10.53 -15.47 -20.35
N PRO A 38 -10.79 -14.83 -21.50
CA PRO A 38 -9.77 -14.68 -22.54
C PRO A 38 -8.49 -14.02 -22.03
N TYR A 39 -7.33 -14.51 -22.46
CA TYR A 39 -6.03 -13.97 -22.05
C TYR A 39 -5.93 -12.44 -22.24
N GLN A 40 -6.41 -11.90 -23.37
CA GLN A 40 -6.38 -10.45 -23.59
C GLN A 40 -7.12 -9.69 -22.48
N ARG A 41 -8.24 -10.25 -21.99
CA ARG A 41 -9.04 -9.65 -20.93
C ARG A 41 -8.32 -9.71 -19.57
N ILE A 42 -7.65 -10.84 -19.27
CA ILE A 42 -6.78 -10.94 -18.09
C ILE A 42 -5.66 -9.90 -18.14
N ASN A 43 -4.99 -9.78 -19.28
CA ASN A 43 -3.93 -8.80 -19.50
C ASN A 43 -4.45 -7.35 -19.33
N ASP A 44 -5.64 -7.05 -19.84
CA ASP A 44 -6.25 -5.72 -19.69
C ASP A 44 -6.67 -5.41 -18.25
N PHE A 45 -7.11 -6.41 -17.48
CA PHE A 45 -7.38 -6.24 -16.05
C PHE A 45 -6.09 -5.94 -15.28
N ILE A 46 -5.01 -6.69 -15.54
CA ILE A 46 -3.70 -6.47 -14.90
C ILE A 46 -3.12 -5.10 -15.27
N ALA A 47 -3.24 -4.71 -16.54
CA ALA A 47 -2.79 -3.40 -17.02
C ALA A 47 -3.73 -2.24 -16.64
N ASN A 48 -4.82 -2.48 -15.90
CA ASN A 48 -5.86 -1.50 -15.55
C ASN A 48 -6.48 -0.79 -16.78
N ARG A 49 -6.44 -1.41 -17.97
CA ARG A 49 -7.05 -0.88 -19.20
C ARG A 49 -8.52 -1.21 -19.33
N ARG A 50 -9.03 -2.14 -18.52
CA ARG A 50 -10.43 -2.55 -18.53
C ARG A 50 -10.95 -2.74 -17.12
N ARG A 51 -12.19 -2.30 -16.91
CA ARG A 51 -12.93 -2.54 -15.68
C ARG A 51 -13.41 -3.99 -15.59
N ILE A 52 -13.33 -4.58 -14.41
CA ILE A 52 -13.86 -5.91 -14.12
C ILE A 52 -15.38 -5.84 -13.86
N SER A 53 -16.10 -6.86 -14.31
CA SER A 53 -17.51 -7.07 -13.94
C SER A 53 -17.61 -8.03 -12.76
N PRO A 54 -18.72 -8.04 -11.99
CA PRO A 54 -18.94 -9.02 -10.92
C PRO A 54 -18.79 -10.47 -11.40
N GLU A 55 -19.27 -10.79 -12.60
CA GLU A 55 -19.13 -12.14 -13.19
C GLU A 55 -17.66 -12.53 -13.40
N ASN A 56 -16.85 -11.64 -14.00
CA ASN A 56 -15.42 -11.93 -14.20
C ASN A 56 -14.69 -11.99 -12.85
N SER A 57 -15.11 -11.20 -11.86
CA SER A 57 -14.61 -11.29 -10.47
C SER A 57 -14.79 -12.71 -9.94
N LEU A 58 -16.03 -13.21 -9.91
CA LEU A 58 -16.37 -14.54 -9.38
C LEU A 58 -15.58 -15.66 -10.07
N ARG A 59 -15.36 -15.53 -11.38
CA ARG A 59 -14.57 -16.48 -12.16
C ARG A 59 -13.09 -16.45 -11.78
N LEU A 60 -12.51 -15.27 -11.52
CA LEU A 60 -11.14 -15.14 -11.04
C LEU A 60 -10.99 -15.67 -9.62
N GLU A 61 -11.92 -15.35 -8.72
CA GLU A 61 -11.90 -15.83 -7.33
C GLU A 61 -11.96 -17.35 -7.27
N LYS A 62 -12.86 -17.97 -8.05
CA LYS A 62 -12.92 -19.43 -8.18
C LYS A 62 -11.62 -20.03 -8.73
N ALA A 63 -11.01 -19.40 -9.74
CA ALA A 63 -9.76 -19.87 -10.35
C ALA A 63 -8.54 -19.75 -9.42
N LEU A 64 -8.56 -18.78 -8.50
CA LEU A 64 -7.50 -18.49 -7.53
C LEU A 64 -7.75 -19.10 -6.14
N GLY A 65 -8.86 -19.82 -5.95
CA GLY A 65 -9.22 -20.41 -4.65
C GLY A 65 -9.53 -19.36 -3.58
N ILE A 66 -10.02 -18.19 -3.97
CA ILE A 66 -10.35 -17.10 -3.05
C ILE A 66 -11.78 -17.30 -2.55
N ASP A 67 -11.92 -17.58 -1.25
CA ASP A 67 -13.20 -17.66 -0.57
C ASP A 67 -13.67 -16.26 -0.12
N PHE A 68 -13.92 -15.39 -1.09
CA PHE A 68 -14.47 -14.06 -0.88
C PHE A 68 -15.25 -13.61 -2.13
N GLN A 69 -16.53 -13.34 -1.96
CA GLN A 69 -17.42 -13.05 -3.08
C GLN A 69 -17.12 -11.68 -3.71
N CYS A 70 -16.92 -11.65 -5.03
CA CYS A 70 -16.71 -10.42 -5.81
C CYS A 70 -15.52 -9.58 -5.29
N PHE A 71 -14.49 -10.24 -4.75
CA PHE A 71 -13.30 -9.61 -4.17
C PHE A 71 -12.68 -8.58 -5.11
N PHE A 72 -12.40 -8.95 -6.36
CA PHE A 72 -11.76 -8.07 -7.33
C PHE A 72 -12.67 -6.90 -7.71
N TYR A 73 -13.97 -7.13 -7.88
CA TYR A 73 -14.93 -6.07 -8.15
C TYR A 73 -14.99 -5.04 -7.01
N GLN A 74 -15.02 -5.49 -5.75
CA GLN A 74 -14.96 -4.60 -4.58
C GLN A 74 -13.64 -3.82 -4.52
N ALA A 75 -12.50 -4.47 -4.79
CA ALA A 75 -11.21 -3.80 -4.84
C ALA A 75 -11.20 -2.68 -5.90
N GLN A 76 -11.78 -2.96 -7.07
CA GLN A 76 -11.92 -1.95 -8.11
C GLN A 76 -12.82 -0.78 -7.68
N THR A 77 -14.00 -1.07 -7.12
CA THR A 77 -14.92 -0.03 -6.64
C THR A 77 -14.27 0.85 -5.57
N ASN A 78 -13.53 0.25 -4.63
CA ASN A 78 -12.80 1.00 -3.60
C ASN A 78 -11.76 1.94 -4.22
N TYR A 79 -11.05 1.48 -5.25
CA TYR A 79 -10.10 2.31 -5.99
C TYR A 79 -10.77 3.46 -6.74
N ASP A 80 -11.93 3.22 -7.35
CA ASP A 80 -12.68 4.28 -8.03
C ASP A 80 -13.11 5.39 -7.05
N ILE A 81 -13.62 4.98 -5.89
CA ILE A 81 -14.00 5.90 -4.81
C ILE A 81 -12.76 6.68 -4.33
N TYR A 82 -11.62 6.02 -4.16
CA TYR A 82 -10.36 6.68 -3.78
C TYR A 82 -9.96 7.75 -4.82
N ILE A 83 -9.96 7.43 -6.11
CA ILE A 83 -9.57 8.39 -7.15
C ILE A 83 -10.55 9.56 -7.21
N ALA A 84 -11.85 9.30 -7.13
CA ALA A 84 -12.87 10.35 -7.13
C ALA A 84 -12.72 11.28 -5.91
N THR A 85 -12.53 10.71 -4.72
CA THR A 85 -12.35 11.51 -3.48
C THR A 85 -11.04 12.29 -3.48
N LYS A 86 -9.95 11.73 -4.00
CA LYS A 86 -8.65 12.40 -4.14
C LYS A 86 -8.72 13.63 -5.05
N GLN A 87 -9.53 13.59 -6.10
CA GLN A 87 -9.71 14.75 -6.99
C GLN A 87 -10.46 15.92 -6.33
N HIS A 88 -11.28 15.63 -5.32
CA HIS A 88 -12.13 16.63 -4.66
C HIS A 88 -11.67 17.06 -3.27
N SER A 89 -10.60 16.47 -2.73
CA SER A 89 -10.08 16.80 -1.39
C SER A 89 -8.58 17.04 -1.41
N GLU A 90 -8.14 18.14 -0.82
CA GLU A 90 -6.73 18.31 -0.44
C GLU A 90 -6.43 17.30 0.67
N GLN A 91 -5.79 16.20 0.29
CA GLN A 91 -5.30 15.23 1.27
C GLN A 91 -4.27 15.93 2.15
N PRO A 92 -4.36 15.79 3.49
CA PRO A 92 -3.35 16.36 4.37
C PRO A 92 -1.98 15.81 3.95
N SER A 93 -0.98 16.67 3.84
CA SER A 93 0.39 16.28 3.58
C SER A 93 1.32 16.97 4.59
N PRO A 94 2.47 16.39 4.91
CA PRO A 94 3.43 17.10 5.73
C PRO A 94 4.02 18.28 4.94
N ASP A 95 4.80 19.10 5.62
CA ASP A 95 5.63 20.10 4.95
C ASP A 95 6.73 19.38 4.14
N ARG A 96 6.49 19.24 2.83
CA ARG A 96 7.38 18.52 1.90
C ARG A 96 8.77 19.14 1.81
N SER A 97 8.91 20.45 2.09
CA SER A 97 10.21 21.13 2.05
C SER A 97 11.19 20.62 3.11
N LYS A 98 10.67 19.96 4.16
CA LYS A 98 11.45 19.36 5.24
C LYS A 98 12.00 17.97 4.92
N PHE A 99 11.62 17.38 3.78
CA PHE A 99 12.09 16.07 3.36
C PHE A 99 13.03 16.17 2.16
N ARG A 100 14.22 15.56 2.28
CA ARG A 100 15.12 15.42 1.13
C ARG A 100 14.52 14.41 0.15
N LYS A 101 14.47 14.77 -1.13
CA LYS A 101 14.02 13.85 -2.20
C LYS A 101 14.82 12.53 -2.22
N THR A 102 16.12 12.58 -1.88
CA THR A 102 16.99 11.40 -1.81
C THR A 102 16.61 10.38 -0.72
N LEU A 103 15.79 10.75 0.27
CA LEU A 103 15.24 9.82 1.25
C LEU A 103 14.29 8.80 0.61
N PHE A 104 13.70 9.14 -0.53
CA PHE A 104 12.74 8.33 -1.28
C PHE A 104 13.26 8.04 -2.69
N TRP A 105 14.52 7.60 -2.82
CA TRP A 105 15.20 7.41 -4.12
C TRP A 105 14.49 6.42 -5.08
N ASP A 106 13.65 5.54 -4.56
CA ASP A 106 12.96 4.43 -5.23
C ASP A 106 11.48 4.73 -5.45
N THR A 107 11.02 5.96 -5.17
CA THR A 107 9.62 6.35 -5.32
C THR A 107 9.54 7.77 -5.82
N ASP A 108 8.55 8.04 -6.67
CA ASP A 108 8.27 9.42 -7.07
C ASP A 108 7.80 10.23 -5.86
N PHE A 109 8.66 11.14 -5.40
CA PHE A 109 8.42 11.98 -4.23
C PHE A 109 7.22 12.91 -4.44
N ASP A 110 7.02 13.42 -5.67
CA ASP A 110 6.00 14.41 -5.95
C ASP A 110 4.60 13.76 -6.01
N ALA A 111 4.54 12.48 -6.40
CA ALA A 111 3.33 11.66 -6.43
C ALA A 111 3.08 10.84 -5.15
N LEU A 112 3.96 10.92 -4.14
CA LEU A 112 3.88 10.12 -2.92
C LEU A 112 2.57 10.37 -2.13
N ASP A 113 1.81 9.31 -1.89
CA ASP A 113 0.65 9.36 -1.00
C ASP A 113 1.09 9.23 0.45
N TRP A 114 1.15 10.36 1.15
CA TRP A 114 1.60 10.43 2.54
C TRP A 114 0.67 9.68 3.51
N GLN A 115 -0.59 9.49 3.16
CA GLN A 115 -1.57 8.94 4.11
C GLN A 115 -1.62 7.43 4.03
N HIS A 116 -1.77 6.93 2.80
CA HIS A 116 -1.92 5.51 2.55
C HIS A 116 -0.59 4.76 2.71
N ASN A 117 0.54 5.39 2.39
CA ASN A 117 1.87 4.77 2.58
C ASN A 117 2.49 5.07 3.94
N SER A 118 1.72 5.62 4.89
CA SER A 118 2.25 6.12 6.16
C SER A 118 3.11 5.11 6.91
N GLU A 119 2.77 3.82 6.93
CA GLU A 119 3.59 2.79 7.61
C GLU A 119 5.02 2.74 7.07
N TRP A 120 5.14 2.63 5.75
CA TRP A 120 6.42 2.60 5.05
C TRP A 120 7.17 3.93 5.16
N ILE A 121 6.47 5.06 5.04
CA ILE A 121 7.08 6.40 5.18
C ILE A 121 7.67 6.56 6.59
N ILE A 122 6.90 6.20 7.63
CA ILE A 122 7.31 6.31 9.02
C ILE A 122 8.55 5.44 9.27
N GLN A 123 8.51 4.17 8.88
CA GLN A 123 9.67 3.29 9.01
C GLN A 123 10.89 3.89 8.30
N ARG A 124 10.73 4.31 7.05
CA ARG A 124 11.82 4.86 6.23
C ARG A 124 12.44 6.12 6.81
N VAL A 125 11.62 7.05 7.30
CA VAL A 125 12.08 8.27 7.97
C VAL A 125 12.85 7.93 9.24
N PHE A 126 12.45 6.91 9.99
CA PHE A 126 13.19 6.48 11.19
C PHE A 126 14.44 5.64 10.87
N ASP A 127 14.50 4.99 9.71
CA ASP A 127 15.66 4.21 9.27
C ASP A 127 16.78 5.09 8.68
N TYR A 128 16.42 6.15 7.93
CA TYR A 128 17.37 6.92 7.13
C TYR A 128 17.26 8.45 7.28
N GLY A 129 16.19 8.93 7.93
CA GLY A 129 15.90 10.34 8.04
C GLY A 129 16.79 11.08 9.03
N ASN A 130 16.91 12.39 8.82
CA ASN A 130 17.58 13.30 9.72
C ASN A 130 16.61 13.86 10.80
N ALA A 131 17.12 14.70 11.69
CA ALA A 131 16.32 15.26 12.79
C ALA A 131 15.11 16.08 12.32
N THR A 132 15.24 16.82 11.23
CA THR A 132 14.18 17.66 10.66
C THR A 132 13.05 16.79 10.09
N GLU A 133 13.43 15.75 9.33
CA GLU A 133 12.51 14.79 8.71
C GLU A 133 11.72 14.01 9.76
N ILE A 134 12.40 13.51 10.80
CA ILE A 134 11.76 12.77 11.89
C ILE A 134 10.78 13.65 12.66
N LYS A 135 11.18 14.89 12.99
CA LYS A 135 10.29 15.83 13.71
C LYS A 135 9.05 16.18 12.90
N GLU A 136 9.21 16.39 11.59
CA GLU A 136 8.08 16.67 10.71
C GLU A 136 7.14 15.46 10.60
N ALA A 137 7.67 14.24 10.47
CA ALA A 137 6.86 13.02 10.47
C ALA A 137 6.07 12.86 11.78
N ILE A 138 6.68 13.15 12.94
CA ILE A 138 6.00 13.11 14.24
C ILE A 138 4.89 14.17 14.32
N ARG A 139 5.16 15.40 13.86
CA ARG A 139 4.16 16.49 13.83
C ARG A 139 2.95 16.11 12.97
N PHE A 140 3.21 15.52 11.81
CA PHE A 140 2.20 15.24 10.82
C PHE A 140 1.34 14.00 11.13
N TYR A 141 1.97 12.86 11.42
CA TYR A 141 1.23 11.61 11.70
C TYR A 141 0.74 11.51 13.14
N GLY A 142 1.32 12.30 14.05
CA GLY A 142 1.08 12.21 15.48
C GLY A 142 1.82 11.04 16.13
N ARG A 143 2.23 11.24 17.39
CA ARG A 143 3.06 10.28 18.14
C ARG A 143 2.45 8.89 18.26
N LYS A 144 1.14 8.80 18.54
CA LYS A 144 0.44 7.51 18.71
C LYS A 144 0.59 6.62 17.47
N LYS A 145 0.29 7.16 16.29
CA LYS A 145 0.41 6.44 15.02
C LYS A 145 1.85 6.00 14.74
N ILE A 146 2.82 6.89 14.98
CA ILE A 146 4.24 6.56 14.82
C ILE A 146 4.62 5.35 15.68
N ILE A 147 4.24 5.35 16.96
CA ILE A 147 4.57 4.27 17.90
C ILE A 147 3.91 2.95 17.46
N ASP A 148 2.62 2.99 17.11
CA ASP A 148 1.88 1.80 16.68
C ASP A 148 2.52 1.16 15.43
N VAL A 149 2.92 1.98 14.45
CA VAL A 149 3.64 1.51 13.26
C VAL A 149 5.00 0.95 13.61
N LEU A 150 5.84 1.68 14.35
CA LEU A 150 7.20 1.25 14.64
C LEU A 150 7.26 -0.02 15.50
N ARG A 151 6.22 -0.29 16.32
CA ARG A 151 6.06 -1.54 17.06
C ARG A 151 5.69 -2.74 16.18
N SER A 152 5.04 -2.51 15.03
CA SER A 152 4.64 -3.58 14.11
C SER A 152 5.72 -3.93 13.09
N VAL A 153 6.74 -3.07 12.92
CA VAL A 153 7.89 -3.32 12.03
C VAL A 153 8.69 -4.52 12.51
N LYS A 154 8.77 -5.56 11.65
CA LYS A 154 9.57 -6.78 11.88
C LYS A 154 10.84 -6.84 11.02
N ASP A 155 11.04 -5.86 10.16
CA ASP A 155 12.16 -5.83 9.22
C ASP A 155 13.48 -5.60 9.99
N PRO A 156 14.45 -6.54 9.95
CA PRO A 156 15.72 -6.37 10.65
C PRO A 156 16.61 -5.29 10.01
N TRP A 157 16.30 -4.86 8.78
CA TRP A 157 17.09 -3.86 8.09
C TRP A 157 17.08 -2.51 8.81
N ASN A 158 18.27 -1.95 9.02
CA ASN A 158 18.51 -0.70 9.76
C ASN A 158 17.88 -0.61 11.16
N GLU A 159 17.51 -1.73 11.76
CA GLU A 159 16.84 -1.79 13.05
C GLU A 159 17.62 -1.07 14.16
N LYS A 160 18.95 -1.17 14.14
CA LYS A 160 19.82 -0.48 15.10
C LYS A 160 19.65 1.05 15.03
N ILE A 161 19.65 1.62 13.83
CA ILE A 161 19.49 3.06 13.62
C ILE A 161 18.07 3.48 14.02
N ARG A 162 17.07 2.72 13.57
CA ARG A 162 15.67 2.91 13.94
C ARG A 162 15.47 2.96 15.44
N ASN A 163 16.02 1.99 16.18
CA ASN A 163 15.94 1.93 17.64
C ASN A 163 16.65 3.09 18.34
N ILE A 164 17.76 3.58 17.79
CA ILE A 164 18.43 4.81 18.27
C ILE A 164 17.50 6.01 18.07
N ASN A 165 16.88 6.15 16.90
CA ASN A 165 15.97 7.23 16.59
C ASN A 165 14.68 7.16 17.43
N ILE A 166 14.09 5.98 17.62
CA ILE A 166 12.96 5.75 18.54
C ILE A 166 13.31 6.24 19.95
N LYS A 167 14.44 5.76 20.49
CA LYS A 167 14.93 6.20 21.81
C LYS A 167 15.24 7.69 21.85
N LYS A 168 15.62 8.33 20.75
CA LYS A 168 15.97 9.76 20.76
C LYS A 168 14.74 10.65 20.70
N TYR A 169 13.75 10.30 19.90
CA TYR A 169 12.64 11.20 19.57
C TYR A 169 11.29 10.80 20.20
N LEU A 170 11.16 9.58 20.73
CA LEU A 170 9.92 9.04 21.31
C LEU A 170 10.10 8.58 22.77
N LYS A 171 11.17 9.02 23.43
CA LYS A 171 11.68 8.48 24.71
C LYS A 171 10.73 8.59 25.91
N ASP A 172 9.65 9.37 25.81
CA ASP A 172 8.75 9.65 26.93
C ASP A 172 7.58 8.65 27.09
N ASP A 173 7.35 7.73 26.14
CA ASP A 173 6.14 6.87 26.12
C ASP A 173 6.42 5.35 26.00
N ILE A 174 7.67 4.90 26.20
CA ILE A 174 8.05 3.46 26.29
C ILE A 174 8.34 3.07 27.75
N LYS A 175 7.56 3.62 28.67
CA LYS A 175 7.42 3.15 30.04
C LYS A 175 5.92 2.98 30.31
N ASN A 176 5.39 1.84 29.89
CA ASN A 176 4.32 1.12 30.56
C ASN A 176 4.74 -0.34 30.56
#